data_AF-A0A5E7QK16-F1
#
_entry.id   AF-A0A5E7QK16-F1
#
_cell.length_a   1.000
_cell.length_b   1.000
_cell.length_c   1.000
_cell.angle_alpha   90.00
_cell.angle_beta   90.00
_cell.angle_gamma   90.00
#
_symmetry.space_group_name_H-M   'P 1'
#
loop_
_entity.id
_entity.type
_entity.pdbx_description
1 polymer ?
#
loop_
_entity_poly.entity_id
_entity_poly.type
_entity_poly.pdbx_seq_one_letter_code
_entity_poly.pdbx_strand_id
1 'polypeptide(L)'
;MEENRWLHWLLALGALTLSIPAWTADAPWTAFSHEDMIGFKDARGKVRVEPNLMPGFTNAQRFDRIIATGNYTAGSSYYLLRDGRRVMPGSVYSFDSIPDCESEGSIRFRDHEHNTVGFLDGNGRVLIPAEMNEVTPLHNGMAVALKGATRECAEPSVSLEQCEVTLWKGGTTSLIDSQGVTLVKNLHDTRLDNLDWFSIEVSTQPSTEPSRIAFKGEKGRYYSFVDIEKDFAAWFKNEFLTHLDDTTLKANSYKEVWHDQGSEEHGPSEAMITQFGPALRVRLEVLRASSNYGVAIANMGNPLEVERAPQFFDNCGQFTQWKTPLVSAVEHWEQGSFKSGKHAVFNFIRTAEGYRLLSFSIPKAN
;
A
#
# COMPACT_ATOMS: atom_id res chain seq x y z
N MET A 1 61.22 6.29 62.74
CA MET A 1 60.76 4.89 62.66
C MET A 1 59.24 4.99 62.49
N GLU A 2 58.80 5.27 61.27
CA GLU A 2 58.31 4.26 60.28
C GLU A 2 56.93 3.73 60.75
N GLU A 3 55.81 3.84 60.03
CA GLU A 3 55.60 3.76 58.58
C GLU A 3 54.23 4.36 58.16
N ASN A 4 54.26 5.02 56.99
CA ASN A 4 53.29 5.04 55.89
C ASN A 4 51.80 4.73 56.14
N ARG A 5 50.94 5.74 55.92
CA ARG A 5 49.61 5.54 55.32
C ARG A 5 49.44 6.50 54.14
N TRP A 6 49.72 5.97 52.96
CA TRP A 6 49.49 6.62 51.67
C TRP A 6 48.04 6.46 51.21
N LEU A 7 47.54 7.57 50.69
CA LEU A 7 46.38 7.78 49.81
C LEU A 7 46.05 6.60 48.88
N HIS A 8 44.79 6.17 48.89
CA HIS A 8 44.15 5.56 47.72
C HIS A 8 42.88 6.33 47.38
N TRP A 9 43.00 7.23 46.40
CA TRP A 9 41.87 7.73 45.63
C TRP A 9 41.56 6.70 44.55
N LEU A 10 40.42 6.01 44.65
CA LEU A 10 39.87 5.22 43.54
C LEU A 10 38.92 6.13 42.75
N LEU A 11 39.38 6.54 41.57
CA LEU A 11 38.58 7.12 40.50
C LEU A 11 37.60 6.05 40.00
N ALA A 12 36.33 6.14 40.39
CA ALA A 12 35.25 5.44 39.73
C ALA A 12 34.93 6.16 38.40
N LEU A 13 35.63 5.77 37.33
CA LEU A 13 35.21 6.09 35.96
C LEU A 13 33.97 5.26 35.65
N GLY A 14 32.80 5.84 35.88
CA GLY A 14 31.54 5.31 35.38
C GLY A 14 31.57 5.26 33.87
N ALA A 15 31.66 4.06 33.30
CA ALA A 15 31.40 3.84 31.89
C ALA A 15 29.93 4.15 31.62
N LEU A 16 29.63 5.34 31.10
CA LEU A 16 28.38 5.62 30.42
C LEU A 16 28.37 4.77 29.14
N THR A 17 27.86 3.54 29.25
CA THR A 17 27.44 2.80 28.06
C THR A 17 26.25 3.55 27.49
N LEU A 18 26.48 4.32 26.42
CA LEU A 18 25.42 4.83 25.56
C LEU A 18 24.66 3.62 25.02
N SER A 19 23.58 3.25 25.69
CA SER A 19 22.62 2.27 25.20
C SER A 19 22.05 2.81 23.90
N ILE A 20 22.56 2.32 22.77
CA ILE A 20 22.00 2.61 21.46
C ILE A 20 20.55 2.15 21.51
N PRO A 21 19.56 3.04 21.26
CA PRO A 21 18.18 2.59 21.17
C PRO A 21 18.08 1.53 20.08
N ALA A 22 17.62 0.33 20.45
CA ALA A 22 17.44 -0.84 19.60
C ALA A 22 16.56 -0.56 18.36
N TRP A 23 15.85 0.56 18.35
CA TRP A 23 15.02 1.05 17.26
C TRP A 23 15.79 1.39 15.96
N THR A 24 17.11 1.51 16.00
CA THR A 24 17.90 1.88 14.79
C THR A 24 18.46 0.70 13.99
N ALA A 25 18.47 -0.52 14.55
CA ALA A 25 19.06 -1.68 13.87
C ALA A 25 18.10 -2.33 12.86
N ASP A 26 16.79 -2.28 13.12
CA ASP A 26 15.77 -2.93 12.31
C ASP A 26 15.10 -2.00 11.29
N ALA A 27 15.43 -0.71 11.29
CA ALA A 27 14.83 0.25 10.36
C ALA A 27 15.11 -0.13 8.88
N PRO A 28 14.16 0.10 7.97
CA PRO A 28 14.37 -0.02 6.52
C PRO A 28 15.65 0.70 6.07
N TRP A 29 16.44 0.11 5.18
CA TRP A 29 17.47 0.89 4.47
C TRP A 29 16.79 1.69 3.36
N THR A 30 17.24 2.90 3.10
CA THR A 30 16.68 3.79 2.07
C THR A 30 17.56 3.77 0.83
N ALA A 31 16.91 3.71 -0.34
CA ALA A 31 17.59 3.79 -1.62
C ALA A 31 18.26 5.17 -1.79
N PHE A 32 19.38 5.20 -2.52
CA PHE A 32 19.99 6.42 -3.04
C PHE A 32 20.62 6.13 -4.40
N SER A 33 20.73 7.15 -5.25
CA SER A 33 21.30 7.01 -6.58
C SER A 33 22.66 7.71 -6.68
N HIS A 34 23.58 7.10 -7.43
CA HIS A 34 24.85 7.70 -7.83
C HIS A 34 25.22 7.17 -9.22
N GLU A 35 25.51 8.06 -10.17
CA GLU A 35 25.79 7.70 -11.59
C GLU A 35 24.73 6.75 -12.17
N ASP A 36 23.45 7.06 -11.94
CA ASP A 36 22.29 6.26 -12.33
C ASP A 36 22.20 4.85 -11.73
N MET A 37 23.08 4.49 -10.81
CA MET A 37 23.05 3.21 -10.10
C MET A 37 22.40 3.37 -8.72
N ILE A 38 21.67 2.36 -8.28
CA ILE A 38 20.93 2.34 -7.02
C ILE A 38 21.79 1.65 -5.96
N GLY A 39 21.93 2.30 -4.80
CA GLY A 39 22.52 1.78 -3.58
C GLY A 39 21.55 1.94 -2.41
N PHE A 40 21.91 1.42 -1.24
CA PHE A 40 21.11 1.50 -0.03
C PHE A 40 21.95 1.94 1.17
N LYS A 41 21.40 2.86 1.96
CA LYS A 41 22.01 3.36 3.20
C LYS A 41 21.08 3.12 4.38
N ASP A 42 21.66 2.89 5.55
CA ASP A 42 20.88 2.78 6.78
C ASP A 42 20.37 4.15 7.26
N ALA A 43 19.57 4.15 8.34
CA ALA A 43 19.01 5.36 8.95
C ALA A 43 20.06 6.37 9.45
N ARG A 44 21.34 5.97 9.59
CA ARG A 44 22.46 6.86 9.98
C ARG A 44 23.22 7.38 8.76
N GLY A 45 22.77 7.05 7.54
CA GLY A 45 23.42 7.42 6.29
C GLY A 45 24.63 6.55 5.94
N LYS A 46 24.91 5.48 6.68
CA LYS A 46 26.01 4.57 6.34
C LYS A 46 25.58 3.71 5.15
N VAL A 47 26.38 3.73 4.09
CA VAL A 47 26.18 2.87 2.91
C VAL A 47 26.26 1.39 3.31
N ARG A 48 25.25 0.62 2.91
CA ARG A 48 25.11 -0.82 3.16
C ARG A 48 25.15 -1.62 1.88
N VAL A 49 24.65 -1.04 0.81
CA VAL A 49 24.82 -1.52 -0.57
C VAL A 49 25.36 -0.35 -1.37
N GLU A 50 26.56 -0.52 -1.93
CA GLU A 50 27.14 0.47 -2.83
C GLU A 50 26.23 0.68 -4.05
N PRO A 51 26.23 1.86 -4.68
CA PRO A 51 25.40 2.15 -5.85
C PRO A 51 25.87 1.32 -7.06
N ASN A 52 25.37 0.10 -7.16
CA ASN A 52 25.74 -0.86 -8.21
C ASN A 52 24.55 -1.70 -8.70
N LEU A 53 23.34 -1.41 -8.22
CA LEU A 53 22.11 -2.04 -8.69
C LEU A 53 21.52 -1.22 -9.83
N MET A 54 21.11 -1.89 -10.90
CA MET A 54 20.66 -1.20 -12.11
C MET A 54 19.17 -0.79 -12.00
N PRO A 55 18.81 0.43 -12.44
CA PRO A 55 17.42 0.81 -12.62
C PRO A 55 16.69 -0.17 -13.54
N GLY A 56 15.41 -0.39 -13.27
CA GLY A 56 14.57 -1.35 -14.01
C GLY A 56 14.63 -2.78 -13.49
N PHE A 57 15.73 -3.17 -12.81
CA PHE A 57 15.78 -4.45 -12.10
C PHE A 57 15.31 -4.34 -10.66
N THR A 58 15.30 -3.13 -10.10
CA THR A 58 14.71 -2.83 -8.81
C THR A 58 14.01 -1.48 -8.85
N ASN A 59 12.87 -1.41 -8.19
CA ASN A 59 12.09 -0.21 -7.89
C ASN A 59 11.99 0.01 -6.36
N ALA A 60 12.72 -0.78 -5.57
CA ALA A 60 12.70 -0.68 -4.12
C ALA A 60 13.29 0.66 -3.66
N GLN A 61 12.47 1.47 -3.00
CA GLN A 61 12.88 2.69 -2.31
C GLN A 61 13.30 2.41 -0.86
N ARG A 62 12.77 1.31 -0.31
CA ARG A 62 13.12 0.78 1.01
C ARG A 62 13.51 -0.70 0.89
N PHE A 63 14.51 -1.09 1.66
CA PHE A 63 15.01 -2.45 1.72
C PHE A 63 14.89 -2.96 3.16
N ASP A 64 13.80 -3.68 3.45
CA ASP A 64 13.47 -4.21 4.77
C ASP A 64 14.19 -5.51 5.08
N ARG A 65 14.07 -6.52 4.22
CA ARG A 65 14.73 -7.82 4.42
C ARG A 65 15.18 -8.43 3.10
N ILE A 66 14.35 -8.29 2.07
CA ILE A 66 14.55 -8.88 0.74
C ILE A 66 14.07 -7.90 -0.34
N ILE A 67 14.82 -7.77 -1.44
CA ILE A 67 14.40 -6.98 -2.61
C ILE A 67 14.65 -7.75 -3.91
N ALA A 68 13.83 -7.52 -4.92
CA ALA A 68 14.12 -7.94 -6.29
C ALA A 68 15.17 -7.00 -6.92
N THR A 69 16.16 -7.58 -7.61
CA THR A 69 17.20 -6.86 -8.35
C THR A 69 17.80 -7.73 -9.45
N GLY A 70 18.88 -7.29 -10.10
CA GLY A 70 19.50 -8.00 -11.22
C GLY A 70 20.73 -7.30 -11.77
N ASN A 71 21.32 -7.90 -12.80
CA ASN A 71 22.48 -7.37 -13.51
C ASN A 71 22.41 -7.73 -14.99
N TYR A 72 22.57 -6.74 -15.88
CA TYR A 72 22.62 -6.95 -17.33
C TYR A 72 23.75 -7.87 -17.78
N THR A 73 24.95 -7.76 -17.19
CA THR A 73 26.12 -8.56 -17.61
C THR A 73 25.94 -10.06 -17.38
N ALA A 74 25.11 -10.44 -16.41
CA ALA A 74 24.77 -11.84 -16.12
C ALA A 74 23.42 -12.26 -16.74
N GLY A 75 22.65 -11.32 -17.30
CA GLY A 75 21.30 -11.59 -17.81
C GLY A 75 20.33 -12.16 -16.76
N SER A 76 20.64 -12.01 -15.46
CA SER A 76 19.97 -12.72 -14.38
C SER A 76 19.37 -11.75 -13.36
N SER A 77 18.07 -11.86 -13.13
CA SER A 77 17.38 -11.29 -11.97
C SER A 77 17.55 -12.21 -10.76
N TYR A 78 17.49 -11.67 -9.55
CA TYR A 78 17.57 -12.43 -8.30
C TYR A 78 17.01 -11.60 -7.15
N TYR A 79 16.81 -12.24 -5.99
CA TYR A 79 16.51 -11.50 -4.76
C TYR A 79 17.77 -11.28 -3.93
N LEU A 80 17.97 -10.04 -3.48
CA LEU A 80 19.06 -9.65 -2.59
C LEU A 80 18.55 -9.59 -1.15
N LEU A 81 19.26 -10.26 -0.24
CA LEU A 81 19.03 -10.17 1.20
C LEU A 81 19.94 -9.10 1.82
N ARG A 82 19.54 -8.55 2.98
CA ARG A 82 20.37 -7.57 3.72
C ARG A 82 21.76 -8.10 4.12
N ASP A 83 21.93 -9.41 4.25
CA ASP A 83 23.23 -10.02 4.53
C ASP A 83 24.12 -10.17 3.28
N GLY A 84 23.65 -9.70 2.12
CA GLY A 84 24.36 -9.73 0.84
C GLY A 84 24.19 -11.02 0.04
N ARG A 85 23.50 -12.04 0.58
CA ARG A 85 23.20 -13.26 -0.17
C ARG A 85 22.23 -12.97 -1.31
N ARG A 86 22.47 -13.65 -2.44
CA ARG A 86 21.60 -13.66 -3.61
C ARG A 86 20.85 -14.99 -3.63
N VAL A 87 19.53 -14.95 -3.83
CA VAL A 87 18.69 -16.15 -3.83
C VAL A 87 17.77 -16.16 -5.05
N MET A 88 17.34 -17.37 -5.44
CA MET A 88 16.36 -17.63 -6.51
C MET A 88 16.71 -16.92 -7.84
N PRO A 89 17.90 -17.19 -8.42
CA PRO A 89 18.31 -16.58 -9.68
C PRO A 89 17.33 -16.94 -10.80
N GLY A 90 16.94 -15.93 -11.58
CA GLY A 90 16.00 -16.07 -12.70
C GLY A 90 14.55 -16.32 -12.30
N SER A 91 14.19 -16.18 -11.02
CA SER A 91 12.83 -16.45 -10.52
C SER A 91 12.14 -15.19 -9.98
N VAL A 92 12.63 -14.01 -10.33
CA VAL A 92 12.00 -12.75 -9.90
C VAL A 92 10.60 -12.67 -10.48
N TYR A 93 9.61 -12.52 -9.61
CA TYR A 93 8.27 -12.16 -10.03
C TYR A 93 8.25 -10.69 -10.45
N SER A 94 7.67 -10.44 -11.62
CA SER A 94 7.38 -9.10 -12.13
C SER A 94 5.96 -9.05 -12.68
N PHE A 95 5.33 -7.89 -12.58
CA PHE A 95 4.04 -7.57 -13.21
C PHE A 95 4.21 -6.30 -14.02
N ASP A 96 3.76 -6.31 -15.28
CA ASP A 96 3.97 -5.20 -16.24
C ASP A 96 5.43 -4.71 -16.31
N SER A 97 6.36 -5.67 -16.36
CA SER A 97 7.82 -5.43 -16.32
C SER A 97 8.36 -4.77 -15.05
N ILE A 98 7.53 -4.55 -14.03
CA ILE A 98 7.93 -3.99 -12.73
C ILE A 98 8.20 -5.15 -11.75
N PRO A 99 9.41 -5.24 -11.17
CA PRO A 99 9.72 -6.23 -10.14
C PRO A 99 8.84 -6.08 -8.89
N ASP A 100 8.58 -7.19 -8.20
CA ASP A 100 7.83 -7.19 -6.95
C ASP A 100 8.59 -6.53 -5.79
N CYS A 101 7.82 -6.22 -4.74
CA CYS A 101 8.28 -5.54 -3.54
C CYS A 101 7.95 -6.39 -2.32
N GLU A 102 8.80 -6.31 -1.29
CA GLU A 102 8.51 -7.00 -0.04
C GLU A 102 7.24 -6.43 0.61
N SER A 103 6.34 -7.33 1.01
CA SER A 103 5.16 -7.04 1.83
C SER A 103 5.13 -8.01 3.02
N GLU A 104 5.02 -7.46 4.22
CA GLU A 104 4.87 -8.21 5.48
C GLU A 104 5.97 -9.26 5.73
N GLY A 105 7.21 -8.98 5.33
CA GLY A 105 8.32 -9.92 5.50
C GLY A 105 8.36 -11.03 4.44
N SER A 106 7.60 -10.88 3.36
CA SER A 106 7.52 -11.84 2.25
C SER A 106 7.60 -11.16 0.89
N ILE A 107 7.97 -11.89 -0.14
CA ILE A 107 7.96 -11.41 -1.53
C ILE A 107 7.59 -12.55 -2.47
N ARG A 108 6.83 -12.28 -3.54
CA ARG A 108 6.43 -13.33 -4.49
C ARG A 108 7.61 -13.72 -5.36
N PHE A 109 7.68 -14.97 -5.79
CA PHE A 109 8.63 -15.47 -6.79
C PHE A 109 7.92 -16.29 -7.87
N ARG A 110 8.50 -16.35 -9.08
CA ARG A 110 7.94 -17.08 -10.22
C ARG A 110 8.76 -18.33 -10.53
N ASP A 111 8.07 -19.45 -10.60
CA ASP A 111 8.58 -20.65 -11.27
C ASP A 111 8.22 -20.56 -12.76
N HIS A 112 9.23 -20.39 -13.60
CA HIS A 112 9.05 -20.26 -15.04
C HIS A 112 8.79 -21.59 -15.75
N GLU A 113 9.18 -22.73 -15.16
CA GLU A 113 8.96 -24.06 -15.75
C GLU A 113 7.47 -24.40 -15.72
N HIS A 114 6.82 -24.15 -14.59
CA HIS A 114 5.40 -24.43 -14.39
C HIS A 114 4.49 -23.21 -14.58
N ASN A 115 5.09 -22.03 -14.80
CA ASN A 115 4.40 -20.74 -14.85
C ASN A 115 3.53 -20.47 -13.61
N THR A 116 4.07 -20.80 -12.44
CA THR A 116 3.42 -20.64 -11.14
C THR A 116 4.16 -19.64 -10.26
N VAL A 117 3.51 -19.23 -9.18
CA VAL A 117 3.95 -18.19 -8.25
C VAL A 117 3.86 -18.74 -6.83
N GLY A 118 4.87 -18.43 -6.03
CA GLY A 118 4.95 -18.73 -4.60
C GLY A 118 5.48 -17.53 -3.82
N PHE A 119 5.84 -17.72 -2.55
CA PHE A 119 6.41 -16.69 -1.70
C PHE A 119 7.75 -17.12 -1.10
N LEU A 120 8.68 -16.18 -1.02
CA LEU A 120 9.86 -16.25 -0.16
C LEU A 120 9.59 -15.49 1.15
N ASP A 121 10.19 -15.94 2.24
CA ASP A 121 10.35 -15.15 3.47
C ASP A 121 11.50 -14.14 3.32
N GLY A 122 11.61 -13.21 4.28
CA GLY A 122 12.69 -12.23 4.34
C GLY A 122 14.11 -12.81 4.52
N ASN A 123 14.25 -14.13 4.71
CA ASN A 123 15.54 -14.84 4.73
C ASN A 123 15.83 -15.57 3.41
N GLY A 124 14.97 -15.42 2.40
CA GLY A 124 15.07 -16.06 1.10
C GLY A 124 14.66 -17.52 1.07
N ARG A 125 13.93 -18.01 2.08
CA ARG A 125 13.40 -19.39 2.14
C ARG A 125 12.00 -19.43 1.55
N VAL A 126 11.63 -20.53 0.91
CA VAL A 126 10.26 -20.73 0.42
C VAL A 126 9.30 -20.74 1.61
N LEU A 127 8.42 -19.73 1.67
CA LEU A 127 7.34 -19.61 2.65
C LEU A 127 6.10 -20.35 2.16
N ILE A 128 5.72 -20.13 0.89
CA ILE A 128 4.64 -20.83 0.20
C ILE A 128 5.19 -21.35 -1.14
N PRO A 129 5.08 -22.65 -1.44
CA PRO A 129 5.54 -23.21 -2.71
C PRO A 129 4.87 -22.58 -3.94
N ALA A 130 5.55 -22.62 -5.09
CA ALA A 130 5.03 -22.07 -6.34
C ALA A 130 3.96 -22.98 -6.95
N GLU A 131 2.72 -22.83 -6.52
CA GLU A 131 1.59 -23.65 -6.96
C GLU A 131 0.41 -22.84 -7.52
N MET A 132 0.51 -21.51 -7.49
CA MET A 132 -0.56 -20.60 -7.89
C MET A 132 -0.25 -20.04 -9.27
N ASN A 133 -1.24 -19.86 -10.13
CA ASN A 133 -1.03 -19.16 -11.39
C ASN A 133 -0.72 -17.67 -11.15
N GLU A 134 -1.41 -17.08 -10.17
CA GLU A 134 -1.28 -15.68 -9.79
C GLU A 134 -1.61 -15.53 -8.29
N VAL A 135 -0.97 -14.58 -7.61
CA VAL A 135 -1.28 -14.29 -6.20
C VAL A 135 -0.94 -12.83 -5.87
N THR A 136 -1.79 -12.16 -5.09
CA THR A 136 -1.51 -10.81 -4.57
C THR A 136 -0.38 -10.85 -3.54
N PRO A 137 0.27 -9.72 -3.20
CA PRO A 137 1.09 -9.65 -1.99
C PRO A 137 0.30 -10.03 -0.74
N LEU A 138 1.00 -10.39 0.34
CA LEU A 138 0.37 -10.58 1.65
C LEU A 138 -0.07 -9.25 2.24
N HIS A 139 -1.35 -9.19 2.64
CA HIS A 139 -1.96 -8.10 3.38
C HIS A 139 -2.70 -8.67 4.58
N ASN A 140 -2.35 -8.22 5.78
CA ASN A 140 -2.83 -8.75 7.05
C ASN A 140 -2.70 -10.28 7.14
N GLY A 141 -1.57 -10.83 6.67
CA GLY A 141 -1.29 -12.26 6.67
C GLY A 141 -2.15 -13.08 5.70
N MET A 142 -2.81 -12.44 4.73
CA MET A 142 -3.65 -13.10 3.72
C MET A 142 -3.29 -12.67 2.31
N ALA A 143 -3.57 -13.53 1.33
CA ALA A 143 -3.45 -13.21 -0.09
C ALA A 143 -4.61 -13.82 -0.90
N VAL A 144 -4.95 -13.16 -2.01
CA VAL A 144 -5.88 -13.70 -2.99
C VAL A 144 -5.08 -14.47 -4.04
N ALA A 145 -5.36 -15.76 -4.17
CA ALA A 145 -4.63 -16.70 -5.00
C ALA A 145 -5.53 -17.28 -6.10
N LEU A 146 -5.02 -17.33 -7.33
CA LEU A 146 -5.63 -18.03 -8.46
C LEU A 146 -4.88 -19.33 -8.71
N LYS A 147 -5.58 -20.47 -8.69
CA LYS A 147 -4.98 -21.79 -8.96
C LYS A 147 -5.78 -22.58 -10.00
N GLY A 148 -5.08 -23.30 -10.87
CA GLY A 148 -5.68 -24.13 -11.92
C GLY A 148 -6.23 -23.36 -13.12
N ALA A 149 -5.80 -22.12 -13.32
CA ALA A 149 -6.14 -21.32 -14.50
C ALA A 149 -5.18 -21.62 -15.67
N THR A 150 -5.64 -21.33 -16.88
CA THR A 150 -4.84 -21.41 -18.11
C THR A 150 -4.71 -20.04 -18.75
N ARG A 151 -3.62 -19.77 -19.46
CA ARG A 151 -3.48 -18.53 -20.25
C ARG A 151 -4.40 -18.59 -21.48
N GLU A 152 -5.01 -17.46 -21.81
CA GLU A 152 -5.73 -17.22 -23.07
C GLU A 152 -5.29 -15.87 -23.64
N CYS A 153 -5.35 -15.72 -24.96
CA CYS A 153 -5.10 -14.42 -25.58
C CYS A 153 -6.30 -13.49 -25.38
N ALA A 154 -6.06 -12.23 -25.01
CA ALA A 154 -7.12 -11.23 -24.91
C ALA A 154 -7.76 -10.94 -26.28
N GLU A 155 -6.98 -11.03 -27.35
CA GLU A 155 -7.45 -10.86 -28.72
C GLU A 155 -8.05 -12.15 -29.27
N PRO A 156 -9.34 -12.13 -29.69
CA PRO A 156 -9.95 -13.29 -30.31
C PRO A 156 -9.18 -13.70 -31.58
N SER A 157 -8.92 -15.00 -31.72
CA SER A 157 -8.27 -15.61 -32.90
C SER A 157 -6.75 -15.41 -33.02
N VAL A 158 -6.10 -14.78 -32.03
CA VAL A 158 -4.63 -14.71 -31.95
C VAL A 158 -4.12 -15.88 -31.11
N SER A 159 -3.07 -16.56 -31.58
CA SER A 159 -2.44 -17.64 -30.80
C SER A 159 -1.70 -17.07 -29.60
N LEU A 160 -1.57 -17.85 -28.52
CA LEU A 160 -0.83 -17.42 -27.32
C LEU A 160 0.62 -16.99 -27.61
N GLU A 161 1.26 -17.60 -28.61
CA GLU A 161 2.64 -17.31 -29.02
C GLU A 161 2.81 -15.92 -29.65
N GLN A 162 1.74 -15.39 -30.26
CA GLN A 162 1.72 -14.09 -30.93
C GLN A 162 0.98 -13.02 -30.11
N CYS A 163 0.47 -13.41 -28.94
CA CYS A 163 -0.40 -12.56 -28.15
C CYS A 163 0.40 -11.57 -27.31
N GLU A 164 0.17 -10.28 -27.53
CA GLU A 164 0.78 -9.23 -26.70
C GLU A 164 0.17 -9.19 -25.30
N VAL A 165 -1.14 -9.44 -25.18
CA VAL A 165 -1.88 -9.35 -23.91
C VAL A 165 -2.53 -10.68 -23.58
N THR A 166 -1.96 -11.40 -22.60
CA THR A 166 -2.54 -12.67 -22.13
C THR A 166 -3.35 -12.48 -20.84
N LEU A 167 -4.47 -13.18 -20.75
CA LEU A 167 -5.37 -13.20 -19.61
C LEU A 167 -5.38 -14.60 -18.98
N TRP A 168 -5.78 -14.67 -17.71
CA TRP A 168 -6.08 -15.94 -17.06
C TRP A 168 -7.54 -16.35 -17.33
N LYS A 169 -7.74 -17.59 -17.73
CA LYS A 169 -9.06 -18.21 -17.94
C LYS A 169 -9.28 -19.37 -16.97
N GLY A 170 -10.46 -19.41 -16.35
CA GLY A 170 -10.84 -20.48 -15.43
C GLY A 170 -10.06 -20.46 -14.13
N GLY A 171 -9.88 -21.63 -13.53
CA GLY A 171 -9.25 -21.78 -12.21
C GLY A 171 -10.16 -21.43 -11.03
N THR A 172 -9.59 -21.47 -9.84
CA THR A 172 -10.26 -21.15 -8.58
C THR A 172 -9.53 -20.02 -7.89
N THR A 173 -10.23 -18.90 -7.70
CA THR A 173 -9.76 -17.80 -6.84
C THR A 173 -10.08 -18.15 -5.38
N SER A 174 -9.09 -18.06 -4.51
CA SER A 174 -9.22 -18.38 -3.09
C SER A 174 -8.53 -17.32 -2.23
N LEU A 175 -9.03 -17.12 -1.01
CA LEU A 175 -8.31 -16.42 0.03
C LEU A 175 -7.44 -17.44 0.77
N ILE A 176 -6.14 -17.21 0.85
CA ILE A 176 -5.19 -18.03 1.59
C ILE A 176 -4.56 -17.25 2.73
N ASP A 177 -4.10 -17.93 3.77
CA ASP A 177 -3.26 -17.33 4.82
C ASP A 177 -1.77 -17.34 4.45
N SER A 178 -0.94 -16.79 5.34
CA SER A 178 0.53 -16.70 5.18
C SER A 178 1.26 -18.04 5.18
N GLN A 179 0.56 -19.15 5.43
CA GLN A 179 1.08 -20.51 5.32
C GLN A 179 0.54 -21.23 4.06
N GLY A 180 -0.23 -20.52 3.21
CA GLY A 180 -0.85 -21.08 2.02
C GLY A 180 -2.11 -21.90 2.30
N VAL A 181 -2.65 -21.86 3.52
CA VAL A 181 -3.89 -22.58 3.85
C VAL A 181 -5.07 -21.81 3.30
N THR A 182 -5.93 -22.50 2.55
CA THR A 182 -7.17 -21.90 2.04
C THR A 182 -8.16 -21.59 3.16
N LEU A 183 -8.50 -20.30 3.29
CA LEU A 183 -9.51 -19.79 4.21
C LEU A 183 -10.90 -19.77 3.56
N VAL A 184 -10.96 -19.28 2.32
CA VAL A 184 -12.19 -19.15 1.51
C VAL A 184 -11.90 -19.67 0.10
N LYS A 185 -12.77 -20.52 -0.43
CA LYS A 185 -12.73 -20.98 -1.83
C LYS A 185 -13.76 -20.24 -2.68
N ASN A 186 -13.53 -20.20 -3.99
CA ASN A 186 -14.43 -19.58 -4.97
C ASN A 186 -14.75 -18.13 -4.61
N LEU A 187 -13.69 -17.37 -4.32
CA LEU A 187 -13.77 -15.96 -4.02
C LEU A 187 -14.12 -15.20 -5.31
N HIS A 188 -15.41 -15.08 -5.58
CA HIS A 188 -15.97 -14.38 -6.73
C HIS A 188 -16.70 -13.15 -6.23
N ASP A 189 -15.95 -12.07 -6.03
CA ASP A 189 -16.52 -10.75 -5.77
C ASP A 189 -15.79 -9.74 -6.64
N THR A 190 -16.52 -8.88 -7.33
CA THR A 190 -15.94 -7.81 -8.12
C THR A 190 -15.41 -6.67 -7.25
N ARG A 191 -15.60 -6.74 -5.92
CA ARG A 191 -15.22 -5.70 -4.94
C ARG A 191 -14.04 -6.11 -4.07
N LEU A 192 -13.25 -7.11 -4.44
CA LEU A 192 -12.07 -7.52 -3.64
C LEU A 192 -11.06 -6.38 -3.45
N ASP A 193 -10.93 -5.51 -4.44
CA ASP A 193 -10.06 -4.33 -4.37
C ASP A 193 -10.59 -3.26 -3.40
N ASN A 194 -11.86 -3.37 -2.97
CA ASN A 194 -12.53 -2.42 -2.08
C ASN A 194 -12.57 -2.89 -0.62
N LEU A 195 -11.97 -4.02 -0.29
CA LEU A 195 -11.99 -4.58 1.06
C LEU A 195 -10.87 -4.00 1.92
N ASP A 196 -11.20 -3.66 3.16
CA ASP A 196 -10.21 -3.43 4.20
C ASP A 196 -9.74 -4.76 4.76
N TRP A 197 -8.61 -5.27 4.26
CA TRP A 197 -8.01 -6.53 4.69
C TRP A 197 -7.63 -6.56 6.18
N PHE A 198 -7.50 -5.40 6.84
CA PHE A 198 -7.16 -5.27 8.26
C PHE A 198 -8.39 -5.31 9.17
N SER A 199 -9.60 -5.27 8.60
CA SER A 199 -10.87 -5.32 9.33
C SER A 199 -11.46 -6.73 9.47
N ILE A 200 -10.65 -7.77 9.28
CA ILE A 200 -11.13 -9.14 9.27
C ILE A 200 -11.87 -9.52 10.56
N GLU A 201 -13.07 -10.08 10.40
CA GLU A 201 -13.80 -10.74 11.47
C GLU A 201 -14.13 -12.18 11.08
N VAL A 202 -13.89 -13.11 12.01
CA VAL A 202 -14.18 -14.53 11.81
C VAL A 202 -15.30 -14.96 12.74
N SER A 203 -16.37 -15.51 12.17
CA SER A 203 -17.60 -15.87 12.89
C SER A 203 -18.18 -17.19 12.38
N THR A 204 -19.24 -17.68 13.03
CA THR A 204 -20.03 -18.85 12.58
C THR A 204 -21.24 -18.46 11.74
N GLN A 205 -21.54 -17.18 11.62
CA GLN A 205 -22.66 -16.61 10.86
C GLN A 205 -22.19 -15.38 10.07
N PRO A 206 -22.75 -15.10 8.89
CA PRO A 206 -22.37 -13.90 8.14
C PRO A 206 -22.65 -12.64 8.96
N SER A 207 -21.81 -11.61 8.80
CA SER A 207 -22.01 -10.32 9.46
C SER A 207 -23.35 -9.69 9.03
N THR A 208 -24.02 -9.02 9.97
CA THR A 208 -25.24 -8.25 9.73
C THR A 208 -24.95 -6.77 9.50
N GLU A 209 -23.70 -6.34 9.61
CA GLU A 209 -23.30 -4.94 9.42
C GLU A 209 -23.38 -4.58 7.93
N PRO A 210 -24.12 -3.52 7.53
CA PRO A 210 -24.31 -3.18 6.12
C PRO A 210 -23.03 -2.83 5.37
N SER A 211 -22.01 -2.34 6.07
CA SER A 211 -20.69 -2.00 5.51
C SER A 211 -19.79 -3.23 5.35
N ARG A 212 -20.19 -4.42 5.83
CA ARG A 212 -19.36 -5.63 5.72
C ARG A 212 -19.79 -6.55 4.60
N ILE A 213 -18.82 -7.20 3.98
CA ILE A 213 -19.02 -8.32 3.06
C ILE A 213 -18.48 -9.58 3.74
N ALA A 214 -19.28 -10.64 3.77
CA ALA A 214 -18.94 -11.90 4.43
C ALA A 214 -18.79 -13.03 3.41
N PHE A 215 -17.67 -13.74 3.48
CA PHE A 215 -17.36 -14.89 2.65
C PHE A 215 -17.44 -16.17 3.48
N LYS A 216 -18.15 -17.17 2.96
CA LYS A 216 -18.21 -18.48 3.60
C LYS A 216 -16.87 -19.20 3.39
N GLY A 217 -16.17 -19.42 4.48
CA GLY A 217 -14.93 -20.18 4.50
C GLY A 217 -15.13 -21.66 4.80
N GLU A 218 -14.01 -22.33 5.00
CA GLU A 218 -13.97 -23.75 5.39
C GLU A 218 -14.46 -23.96 6.83
N LYS A 219 -14.94 -25.17 7.12
CA LYS A 219 -15.40 -25.60 8.46
C LYS A 219 -16.54 -24.73 9.04
N GLY A 220 -17.41 -24.18 8.18
CA GLY A 220 -18.59 -23.42 8.62
C GLY A 220 -18.29 -22.03 9.18
N ARG A 221 -17.07 -21.52 8.97
CA ARG A 221 -16.69 -20.16 9.36
C ARG A 221 -17.05 -19.16 8.27
N TYR A 222 -17.30 -17.92 8.67
CA TYR A 222 -17.41 -16.78 7.79
C TYR A 222 -16.24 -15.84 8.05
N TYR A 223 -15.66 -15.32 6.99
CA TYR A 223 -14.62 -14.30 7.01
C TYR A 223 -15.24 -13.03 6.45
N SER A 224 -15.34 -11.99 7.26
CA SER A 224 -15.94 -10.73 6.83
C SER A 224 -14.98 -9.57 6.90
N PHE A 225 -15.16 -8.63 5.99
CA PHE A 225 -14.33 -7.45 5.82
C PHE A 225 -15.22 -6.24 5.64
N VAL A 226 -14.78 -5.09 6.14
CA VAL A 226 -15.36 -3.80 5.82
C VAL A 226 -15.12 -3.50 4.34
N ASP A 227 -16.19 -3.12 3.68
CA ASP A 227 -16.19 -2.54 2.34
C ASP A 227 -15.93 -1.03 2.47
N ILE A 228 -14.77 -0.60 2.00
CA ILE A 228 -14.25 0.75 2.21
C ILE A 228 -15.20 1.81 1.63
N GLU A 229 -15.80 1.58 0.47
CA GLU A 229 -16.71 2.54 -0.15
C GLU A 229 -18.03 2.66 0.61
N LYS A 230 -18.58 1.53 1.09
CA LYS A 230 -19.82 1.55 1.88
C LYS A 230 -19.62 2.21 3.23
N ASP A 231 -18.50 1.91 3.88
CA ASP A 231 -18.10 2.52 5.15
C ASP A 231 -17.92 4.03 4.99
N PHE A 232 -17.13 4.44 3.99
CA PHE A 232 -16.92 5.85 3.67
C PHE A 232 -18.23 6.55 3.29
N ALA A 233 -19.10 5.94 2.49
CA ALA A 233 -20.39 6.54 2.12
C ALA A 233 -21.25 6.85 3.36
N ALA A 234 -21.29 5.91 4.31
CA ALA A 234 -22.02 6.08 5.56
C ALA A 234 -21.40 7.18 6.42
N TRP A 235 -20.08 7.15 6.61
CA TRP A 235 -19.34 8.18 7.36
C TRP A 235 -19.50 9.57 6.74
N PHE A 236 -19.29 9.70 5.44
CA PHE A 236 -19.34 10.97 4.74
C PHE A 236 -20.72 11.62 4.87
N LYS A 237 -21.79 10.84 4.73
CA LYS A 237 -23.16 11.32 4.86
C LYS A 237 -23.54 11.68 6.30
N ASN A 238 -23.25 10.78 7.24
CA ASN A 238 -23.83 10.85 8.58
C ASN A 238 -22.94 11.62 9.57
N GLU A 239 -21.66 11.78 9.28
CA GLU A 239 -20.69 12.45 10.16
C GLU A 239 -20.05 13.67 9.51
N PHE A 240 -19.50 13.53 8.30
CA PHE A 240 -18.78 14.65 7.68
C PHE A 240 -19.73 15.75 7.22
N LEU A 241 -20.78 15.41 6.46
CA LEU A 241 -21.73 16.40 5.95
C LEU A 241 -22.63 17.00 7.03
N THR A 242 -22.78 16.39 8.21
CA THR A 242 -23.65 16.94 9.27
C THR A 242 -23.06 18.19 9.92
N HIS A 243 -21.73 18.36 9.87
CA HIS A 243 -21.02 19.45 10.54
C HIS A 243 -20.00 20.12 9.60
N LEU A 244 -20.41 21.23 8.98
CA LEU A 244 -19.66 21.92 7.92
C LEU A 244 -19.11 23.30 8.34
N ASP A 245 -19.02 23.60 9.63
CA ASP A 245 -18.38 24.83 10.11
C ASP A 245 -16.84 24.76 9.97
N ASP A 246 -16.16 25.91 10.04
CA ASP A 246 -14.70 25.97 9.83
C ASP A 246 -13.92 25.15 10.87
N THR A 247 -14.39 25.09 12.11
CA THR A 247 -13.73 24.31 13.17
C THR A 247 -13.79 22.82 12.82
N THR A 248 -14.97 22.34 12.42
CA THR A 248 -15.14 20.94 12.05
C THR A 248 -14.41 20.56 10.76
N LEU A 249 -14.43 21.42 9.74
CA LEU A 249 -13.68 21.20 8.50
C LEU A 249 -12.17 21.12 8.75
N LYS A 250 -11.62 22.01 9.59
CA LYS A 250 -10.21 21.96 9.98
C LYS A 250 -9.87 20.68 10.74
N ALA A 251 -10.70 20.28 11.70
CA ALA A 251 -10.49 19.07 12.49
C ALA A 251 -10.56 17.78 11.66
N ASN A 252 -11.38 17.77 10.60
CA ASN A 252 -11.53 16.64 9.68
C ASN A 252 -10.69 16.77 8.40
N SER A 253 -9.74 17.71 8.37
CA SER A 253 -8.79 17.83 7.26
C SER A 253 -7.45 17.17 7.60
N TYR A 254 -6.76 16.69 6.57
CA TYR A 254 -5.38 16.26 6.71
C TYR A 254 -4.51 17.48 7.07
N LYS A 255 -3.29 17.27 7.61
CA LYS A 255 -2.41 18.37 8.05
C LYS A 255 -2.11 19.38 6.93
N GLU A 256 -2.06 18.90 5.70
CA GLU A 256 -1.91 19.67 4.47
C GLU A 256 -3.09 19.37 3.56
N VAL A 257 -3.59 20.38 2.87
CA VAL A 257 -4.73 20.25 1.95
C VAL A 257 -4.34 20.83 0.60
N TRP A 258 -4.70 20.11 -0.45
CA TRP A 258 -4.53 20.54 -1.83
C TRP A 258 -5.85 21.04 -2.39
N HIS A 259 -5.79 22.16 -3.10
CA HIS A 259 -6.91 22.76 -3.80
C HIS A 259 -6.53 22.93 -5.28
N ASP A 260 -7.41 22.49 -6.18
CA ASP A 260 -7.24 22.73 -7.62
C ASP A 260 -8.47 23.43 -8.21
N GLN A 261 -8.22 24.62 -8.78
CA GLN A 261 -9.18 25.38 -9.59
C GLN A 261 -8.55 25.90 -10.90
N GLY A 262 -7.76 25.05 -11.56
CA GLY A 262 -6.99 25.38 -12.77
C GLY A 262 -5.54 25.80 -12.49
N SER A 263 -5.19 25.93 -11.21
CA SER A 263 -3.83 26.00 -10.68
C SER A 263 -3.84 25.30 -9.33
N GLU A 264 -2.87 24.43 -9.09
CA GLU A 264 -2.76 23.70 -7.83
C GLU A 264 -2.17 24.60 -6.73
N GLU A 265 -2.91 24.75 -5.63
CA GLU A 265 -2.46 25.42 -4.41
C GLU A 265 -2.50 24.40 -3.26
N HIS A 266 -1.47 24.38 -2.41
CA HIS A 266 -1.45 23.53 -1.22
C HIS A 266 -0.76 24.20 -0.05
N GLY A 267 -1.13 23.78 1.15
CA GLY A 267 -0.55 24.29 2.38
C GLY A 267 -1.22 23.71 3.62
N PRO A 268 -0.86 24.23 4.81
CA PRO A 268 -1.48 23.80 6.06
C PRO A 268 -3.00 23.91 6.02
N SER A 269 -3.71 22.91 6.51
CA SER A 269 -5.18 22.86 6.45
C SER A 269 -5.85 24.08 7.07
N GLU A 270 -5.32 24.61 8.17
CA GLU A 270 -5.86 25.82 8.77
C GLU A 270 -5.87 27.01 7.81
N ALA A 271 -4.79 27.22 7.06
CA ALA A 271 -4.69 28.29 6.07
C ALA A 271 -5.60 28.01 4.88
N MET A 272 -5.57 26.79 4.33
CA MET A 272 -6.34 26.40 3.16
C MET A 272 -7.85 26.46 3.42
N ILE A 273 -8.32 25.95 4.56
CA ILE A 273 -9.73 26.03 4.95
C ILE A 273 -10.14 27.48 5.26
N THR A 274 -9.25 28.31 5.80
CA THR A 274 -9.58 29.73 6.00
C THR A 274 -9.74 30.48 4.68
N GLN A 275 -8.87 30.20 3.70
CA GLN A 275 -8.89 30.85 2.39
C GLN A 275 -10.04 30.36 1.50
N PHE A 276 -10.25 29.04 1.42
CA PHE A 276 -11.17 28.41 0.47
C PHE A 276 -12.43 27.83 1.12
N GLY A 277 -12.50 27.80 2.45
CA GLY A 277 -13.63 27.27 3.23
C GLY A 277 -15.00 27.83 2.86
N PRO A 278 -15.18 29.14 2.57
CA PRO A 278 -16.46 29.64 2.09
C PRO A 278 -16.97 28.92 0.83
N ALA A 279 -16.12 28.74 -0.18
CA ALA A 279 -16.50 28.06 -1.42
C ALA A 279 -16.71 26.55 -1.20
N LEU A 280 -15.83 25.92 -0.41
CA LEU A 280 -15.94 24.51 -0.02
C LEU A 280 -17.26 24.22 0.68
N ARG A 281 -17.64 25.02 1.69
CA ARG A 281 -18.90 24.86 2.43
C ARG A 281 -20.11 24.99 1.55
N VAL A 282 -20.17 26.01 0.70
CA VAL A 282 -21.29 26.18 -0.24
C VAL A 282 -21.48 24.91 -1.09
N ARG A 283 -20.40 24.29 -1.55
CA ARG A 283 -20.50 23.07 -2.37
C ARG A 283 -20.87 21.84 -1.54
N LEU A 284 -20.30 21.66 -0.35
CA LEU A 284 -20.64 20.55 0.55
C LEU A 284 -22.10 20.62 1.02
N GLU A 285 -22.65 21.83 1.22
CA GLU A 285 -24.07 22.05 1.54
C GLU A 285 -25.00 21.56 0.43
N VAL A 286 -24.61 21.74 -0.85
CA VAL A 286 -25.35 21.21 -1.99
C VAL A 286 -25.36 19.67 -1.97
N LEU A 287 -24.23 19.04 -1.65
CA LEU A 287 -24.15 17.58 -1.52
C LEU A 287 -25.02 17.07 -0.37
N ARG A 288 -24.98 17.76 0.77
CA ARG A 288 -25.82 17.45 1.95
C ARG A 288 -27.31 17.49 1.63
N ALA A 289 -27.75 18.49 0.86
CA ALA A 289 -29.17 18.66 0.54
C ALA A 289 -29.69 17.68 -0.53
N SER A 290 -28.85 17.26 -1.48
CA SER A 290 -29.30 16.53 -2.67
C SER A 290 -28.93 15.05 -2.70
N SER A 291 -27.97 14.60 -1.88
CA SER A 291 -27.34 13.26 -2.00
C SER A 291 -26.87 12.91 -3.42
N ASN A 292 -26.71 13.91 -4.29
CA ASN A 292 -26.38 13.72 -5.71
C ASN A 292 -24.86 13.69 -5.91
N TYR A 293 -24.25 12.67 -5.31
CA TYR A 293 -22.83 12.37 -5.41
C TYR A 293 -22.60 10.86 -5.40
N GLY A 294 -21.48 10.45 -5.98
CA GLY A 294 -20.96 9.09 -5.87
C GLY A 294 -19.73 9.04 -5.01
N VAL A 295 -19.44 7.87 -4.44
CA VAL A 295 -18.18 7.59 -3.77
C VAL A 295 -17.46 6.47 -4.47
N ALA A 296 -16.13 6.55 -4.52
CA ALA A 296 -15.29 5.51 -5.09
C ALA A 296 -13.90 5.57 -4.46
N ILE A 297 -13.22 4.43 -4.39
CA ILE A 297 -11.78 4.44 -4.13
C ILE A 297 -11.08 5.24 -5.23
N ALA A 298 -10.23 6.17 -4.81
CA ALA A 298 -9.52 7.08 -5.68
C ALA A 298 -8.33 6.36 -6.31
N ASN A 299 -8.44 6.04 -7.60
CA ASN A 299 -7.39 5.34 -8.35
C ASN A 299 -6.42 6.28 -9.06
N MET A 300 -6.56 7.61 -8.89
CA MET A 300 -5.74 8.62 -9.55
C MET A 300 -5.45 9.80 -8.63
N GLY A 301 -4.22 10.34 -8.71
CA GLY A 301 -3.90 11.68 -8.19
C GLY A 301 -3.80 11.80 -6.67
N ASN A 302 -3.02 10.93 -6.02
CA ASN A 302 -2.61 11.17 -4.64
C ASN A 302 -1.55 12.29 -4.60
N PRO A 303 -1.79 13.42 -3.91
CA PRO A 303 -0.82 14.51 -3.83
C PRO A 303 0.31 14.28 -2.82
N LEU A 304 0.30 13.16 -2.09
CA LEU A 304 1.34 12.85 -1.11
C LEU A 304 2.63 12.38 -1.78
N GLU A 305 3.76 12.80 -1.21
CA GLU A 305 5.11 12.40 -1.62
C GLU A 305 5.67 11.37 -0.62
N VAL A 306 6.42 10.39 -1.12
CA VAL A 306 7.00 9.32 -0.28
C VAL A 306 7.92 9.91 0.79
N GLU A 307 8.67 10.95 0.46
CA GLU A 307 9.62 11.61 1.35
C GLU A 307 8.93 12.35 2.51
N ARG A 308 7.73 12.90 2.26
CA ARG A 308 6.97 13.67 3.25
C ARG A 308 6.02 12.81 4.09
N ALA A 309 5.58 11.69 3.55
CA ALA A 309 4.58 10.83 4.17
C ALA A 309 4.83 9.34 3.91
N PRO A 310 6.01 8.80 4.25
CA PRO A 310 6.44 7.44 3.91
C PRO A 310 5.55 6.33 4.50
N GLN A 311 4.74 6.65 5.52
CA GLN A 311 3.82 5.71 6.15
C GLN A 311 2.68 5.24 5.24
N PHE A 312 2.39 5.97 4.16
CA PHE A 312 1.32 5.65 3.21
C PHE A 312 1.78 4.86 2.00
N PHE A 313 3.08 4.59 1.89
CA PHE A 313 3.68 3.93 0.74
C PHE A 313 4.29 2.59 1.15
N ASP A 314 4.37 1.68 0.20
CA ASP A 314 5.06 0.40 0.37
C ASP A 314 6.57 0.54 0.17
N ASN A 315 7.29 -0.58 0.05
CA ASN A 315 8.74 -0.56 -0.09
C ASN A 315 9.23 -0.09 -1.46
N CYS A 316 8.35 0.06 -2.43
CA CYS A 316 8.66 0.56 -3.77
C CYS A 316 8.05 1.94 -4.05
N GLY A 317 7.56 2.61 -3.02
CA GLY A 317 6.96 3.93 -3.15
C GLY A 317 5.58 3.90 -3.81
N GLN A 318 4.91 2.75 -3.87
CA GLN A 318 3.52 2.67 -4.32
C GLN A 318 2.58 2.98 -3.16
N PHE A 319 1.52 3.75 -3.43
CA PHE A 319 0.56 4.12 -2.39
C PHE A 319 -0.24 2.89 -1.94
N THR A 320 -0.32 2.69 -0.63
CA THR A 320 -0.93 1.51 -0.02
C THR A 320 -2.44 1.69 0.17
N GLN A 321 -3.20 1.65 -0.94
CA GLN A 321 -4.67 1.74 -0.91
C GLN A 321 -5.32 0.74 0.05
N TRP A 322 -4.74 -0.46 0.15
CA TRP A 322 -5.19 -1.55 1.02
C TRP A 322 -4.97 -1.28 2.53
N LYS A 323 -4.16 -0.28 2.90
CA LYS A 323 -3.87 0.09 4.31
C LYS A 323 -4.45 1.44 4.68
N THR A 324 -4.29 2.41 3.80
CA THR A 324 -4.70 3.80 3.99
C THR A 324 -5.43 4.26 2.74
N PRO A 325 -6.66 3.74 2.52
CA PRO A 325 -7.38 4.02 1.29
C PRO A 325 -7.59 5.52 1.09
N LEU A 326 -7.40 5.94 -0.15
CA LEU A 326 -7.83 7.23 -0.64
C LEU A 326 -9.21 7.03 -1.28
N VAL A 327 -10.20 7.80 -0.84
CA VAL A 327 -11.59 7.68 -1.29
C VAL A 327 -12.07 9.05 -1.74
N SER A 328 -12.75 9.10 -2.88
CA SER A 328 -13.31 10.34 -3.43
C SER A 328 -14.82 10.39 -3.23
N ALA A 329 -15.33 11.58 -2.90
CA ALA A 329 -16.72 11.95 -3.13
C ALA A 329 -16.79 12.87 -4.35
N VAL A 330 -17.63 12.54 -5.33
CA VAL A 330 -17.70 13.26 -6.62
C VAL A 330 -19.14 13.68 -6.91
N GLU A 331 -19.34 14.97 -7.16
CA GLU A 331 -20.65 15.57 -7.49
C GLU A 331 -21.19 15.04 -8.83
N HIS A 332 -22.48 14.70 -8.90
CA HIS A 332 -23.14 14.18 -10.11
C HIS A 332 -22.45 12.95 -10.72
N TRP A 333 -21.81 12.14 -9.89
CA TRP A 333 -21.17 10.92 -10.33
C TRP A 333 -22.21 9.83 -10.58
N GLU A 334 -22.23 9.35 -11.82
CA GLU A 334 -22.74 8.04 -12.20
C GLU A 334 -21.52 7.20 -12.59
N GLN A 335 -21.52 5.90 -12.33
CA GLN A 335 -20.39 5.05 -12.67
C GLN A 335 -20.07 5.16 -14.18
N GLY A 336 -18.88 5.64 -14.53
CA GLY A 336 -18.44 5.87 -15.91
C GLY A 336 -18.73 7.26 -16.48
N SER A 337 -19.28 8.21 -15.70
CA SER A 337 -19.61 9.57 -16.17
C SER A 337 -18.52 10.63 -15.92
N PHE A 338 -17.37 10.25 -15.34
CA PHE A 338 -16.32 11.20 -14.97
C PHE A 338 -15.87 12.09 -16.12
N LYS A 339 -15.89 13.40 -15.89
CA LYS A 339 -15.19 14.38 -16.73
C LYS A 339 -14.39 15.31 -15.84
N SER A 340 -13.06 15.21 -15.94
CA SER A 340 -12.15 16.10 -15.22
C SER A 340 -12.52 17.57 -15.47
N GLY A 341 -12.50 18.38 -14.41
CA GLY A 341 -12.82 19.81 -14.46
C GLY A 341 -14.30 20.17 -14.59
N LYS A 342 -15.23 19.20 -14.61
CA LYS A 342 -16.69 19.47 -14.69
C LYS A 342 -17.44 19.23 -13.39
N HIS A 343 -16.88 18.43 -12.49
CA HIS A 343 -17.52 18.00 -11.25
C HIS A 343 -16.66 18.42 -10.07
N ALA A 344 -17.29 18.81 -8.97
CA ALA A 344 -16.54 18.95 -7.73
C ALA A 344 -16.09 17.57 -7.23
N VAL A 345 -14.82 17.49 -6.83
CA VAL A 345 -14.18 16.26 -6.32
C VAL A 345 -13.60 16.56 -4.96
N PHE A 346 -13.85 15.68 -4.00
CA PHE A 346 -13.32 15.77 -2.64
C PHE A 346 -12.62 14.45 -2.30
N ASN A 347 -11.31 14.47 -2.10
CA ASN A 347 -10.52 13.29 -1.80
C ASN A 347 -10.22 13.22 -0.31
N PHE A 348 -10.39 12.04 0.27
CA PHE A 348 -10.19 11.76 1.67
C PHE A 348 -9.21 10.61 1.84
N ILE A 349 -8.25 10.77 2.74
CA ILE A 349 -7.36 9.69 3.14
C ILE A 349 -7.79 9.13 4.49
N ARG A 350 -7.78 7.80 4.64
CA ARG A 350 -7.99 7.17 5.95
C ARG A 350 -6.71 7.21 6.77
N THR A 351 -6.78 7.79 7.97
CA THR A 351 -5.72 7.76 8.98
C THR A 351 -6.15 6.91 10.17
N ALA A 352 -5.27 6.76 11.17
CA ALA A 352 -5.61 6.08 12.42
C ALA A 352 -6.77 6.76 13.18
N GLU A 353 -6.98 8.06 12.95
CA GLU A 353 -8.05 8.84 13.57
C GLU A 353 -9.31 8.98 12.68
N GLY A 354 -9.40 8.22 11.59
CA GLY A 354 -10.54 8.21 10.65
C GLY A 354 -10.24 8.89 9.32
N TYR A 355 -11.28 9.19 8.55
CA TYR A 355 -11.14 9.84 7.24
C TYR A 355 -10.78 11.33 7.40
N ARG A 356 -9.88 11.83 6.54
CA ARG A 356 -9.40 13.21 6.54
C ARG A 356 -9.43 13.80 5.14
N LEU A 357 -10.02 14.98 4.98
CA LEU A 357 -10.03 15.71 3.71
C LEU A 357 -8.58 16.01 3.31
N LEU A 358 -8.14 15.43 2.20
CA LEU A 358 -6.79 15.57 1.67
C LEU A 358 -6.75 16.61 0.55
N SER A 359 -7.73 16.58 -0.35
CA SER A 359 -7.80 17.55 -1.43
C SER A 359 -9.21 17.80 -1.91
N PHE A 360 -9.42 18.94 -2.55
CA PHE A 360 -10.67 19.24 -3.22
C PHE A 360 -10.47 20.06 -4.48
N SER A 361 -11.29 19.80 -5.49
CA SER A 361 -11.38 20.61 -6.70
C SER A 361 -12.83 21.06 -6.87
N ILE A 362 -13.03 22.37 -7.05
CA ILE A 362 -14.35 22.96 -7.27
C ILE A 362 -14.28 23.74 -8.58
N PRO A 363 -14.87 23.22 -9.68
CA PRO A 363 -14.91 23.92 -10.95
C PRO A 363 -15.45 25.35 -10.79
N LYS A 364 -14.88 26.30 -11.54
CA LYS A 364 -15.45 27.65 -11.61
C LYS A 364 -16.87 27.54 -12.13
N ALA A 365 -17.80 28.27 -11.51
CA ALA A 365 -19.13 28.45 -12.10
C ALA A 365 -18.93 29.16 -13.45
N ASN A 366 -19.47 28.58 -14.52
CA ASN A 366 -19.54 29.24 -15.82
C ASN A 366 -20.48 30.44 -15.78
#